data_AF-M1WYJ6-F1
#
_entry.id   AF-M1WYJ6-F1
#
_cell.length_a   1.000
_cell.length_b   1.000
_cell.length_c   1.000
_cell.angle_alpha   90.00
_cell.angle_beta   90.00
_cell.angle_gamma   90.00
#
_symmetry.space_group_name_H-M   'P 1'
#
loop_
_entity.id
_entity.type
_entity.pdbx_description
1 polymer ?
#
loop_
_entity_poly.entity_id
_entity_poly.type
_entity_poly.pdbx_seq_one_letter_code
_entity_poly.pdbx_strand_id
1 'polypeptide(L)'
;MRNKANDEISETQVLEPIRRIIDDCNLWGKVSAFSIPSQSALAAAYRFFVQYRSVFALVSLHEPFGLAPLEAAVSGLPVVATQDGGPKESLQEGDEQFCIFIDPTSPKDIARGLEVLISQTNIWEDLQKCCRAHILKFYTWNQTAQEYLKTLEKIVAIPTQNTNSLLPIHPYFLRDTKHQDISLSDLNHLYFRCNPQEIT
;
A
#
# COMPACT_ATOMS: atom_id res chain seq x y z
N MET A 1 6.30 -22.96 -7.53
CA MET A 1 5.14 -23.54 -6.81
C MET A 1 5.14 -25.06 -6.70
N ARG A 2 5.41 -25.85 -7.76
CA ARG A 2 5.38 -27.34 -7.69
C ARG A 2 6.71 -27.98 -7.25
N ASN A 3 7.83 -27.30 -7.48
CA ASN A 3 9.16 -27.75 -7.08
C ASN A 3 9.58 -27.01 -5.80
N LYS A 4 10.04 -27.75 -4.78
CA LYS A 4 10.50 -27.25 -3.48
C LYS A 4 11.94 -26.70 -3.48
N ALA A 5 12.60 -26.68 -4.64
CA ALA A 5 14.02 -26.35 -4.71
C ALA A 5 14.22 -24.84 -4.59
N ASN A 6 14.81 -24.42 -3.46
CA ASN A 6 15.27 -23.06 -3.09
C ASN A 6 14.30 -22.13 -2.34
N ASP A 7 13.20 -22.61 -1.75
CA ASP A 7 12.42 -21.75 -0.84
C ASP A 7 13.23 -21.49 0.45
N GLU A 8 13.41 -20.22 0.84
CA GLU A 8 13.93 -19.89 2.17
C GLU A 8 12.97 -20.38 3.27
N ILE A 9 13.45 -20.54 4.51
CA ILE A 9 12.65 -21.14 5.61
C ILE A 9 11.35 -20.33 5.87
N SER A 10 11.38 -19.00 5.76
CA SER A 10 10.18 -18.17 5.92
C SER A 10 9.22 -18.29 4.74
N GLU A 11 9.75 -18.37 3.52
CA GLU A 11 8.97 -18.54 2.30
C GLU A 11 8.24 -19.89 2.30
N THR A 12 8.93 -20.94 2.78
CA THR A 12 8.34 -22.28 2.94
C THR A 12 7.13 -22.26 3.89
N GLN A 13 7.19 -21.50 4.98
CA GLN A 13 6.08 -21.43 5.97
C GLN A 13 4.82 -20.77 5.41
N VAL A 14 4.96 -19.84 4.46
CA VAL A 14 3.83 -19.18 3.79
C VAL A 14 3.32 -19.99 2.59
N LEU A 15 4.23 -20.58 1.81
CA LEU A 15 3.87 -21.29 0.59
C LEU A 15 3.26 -22.68 0.84
N GLU A 16 3.66 -23.40 1.89
CA GLU A 16 3.12 -24.75 2.15
C GLU A 16 1.60 -24.75 2.44
N PRO A 17 1.02 -23.84 3.25
CA PRO A 17 -0.43 -23.71 3.39
C PRO A 17 -1.14 -23.44 2.06
N ILE A 18 -0.57 -22.58 1.21
CA ILE A 18 -1.14 -22.25 -0.11
C ILE A 18 -1.12 -23.50 -1.01
N ARG A 19 0.01 -24.23 -1.06
CA ARG A 19 0.14 -25.48 -1.82
C ARG A 19 -0.90 -26.50 -1.39
N ARG A 20 -1.10 -26.68 -0.08
CA ARG A 20 -2.11 -27.60 0.46
C ARG A 20 -3.52 -27.23 -0.03
N ILE A 21 -3.90 -25.96 0.01
CA ILE A 21 -5.22 -25.52 -0.49
C ILE A 21 -5.35 -25.80 -2.00
N ILE A 22 -4.30 -25.57 -2.79
CA ILE A 22 -4.31 -25.86 -4.22
C ILE A 22 -4.50 -27.36 -4.48
N ASP A 23 -3.83 -28.22 -3.71
CA ASP A 23 -3.97 -29.68 -3.79
C ASP A 23 -5.38 -30.12 -3.39
N ASP A 24 -5.84 -29.74 -2.19
CA ASP A 24 -7.11 -30.18 -1.60
C ASP A 24 -8.31 -29.75 -2.45
N CYS A 25 -8.21 -28.60 -3.12
CA CYS A 25 -9.26 -28.05 -3.98
C CYS A 25 -9.07 -28.38 -5.48
N ASN A 26 -8.08 -29.20 -5.85
CA ASN A 26 -7.75 -29.56 -7.23
C ASN A 26 -7.63 -28.35 -8.18
N LEU A 27 -6.84 -27.35 -7.75
CA LEU A 27 -6.66 -26.07 -8.45
C LEU A 27 -5.40 -26.05 -9.34
N TRP A 28 -4.67 -27.16 -9.44
CA TRP A 28 -3.55 -27.25 -10.38
C TRP A 28 -4.01 -27.04 -11.82
N GLY A 29 -3.23 -26.26 -12.58
CA GLY A 29 -3.61 -25.80 -13.92
C GLY A 29 -4.51 -24.57 -13.93
N LYS A 30 -5.04 -24.14 -12.77
CA LYS A 30 -5.77 -22.87 -12.61
C LYS A 30 -4.95 -21.79 -11.90
N VAL A 31 -3.90 -22.19 -11.18
CA VAL A 31 -2.98 -21.29 -10.49
C VAL A 31 -1.61 -21.33 -11.16
N SER A 32 -1.06 -20.15 -11.43
CA SER A 32 0.32 -19.98 -11.89
C SER A 32 1.05 -19.05 -10.92
N ALA A 33 2.29 -19.40 -10.59
CA ALA A 33 3.17 -18.57 -9.79
C ALA A 33 4.58 -18.62 -10.37
N PHE A 34 5.12 -17.44 -10.63
CA PHE A 34 6.39 -17.23 -11.28
C PHE A 34 7.00 -15.92 -10.78
N SER A 35 8.33 -15.84 -10.82
CA SER A 35 9.06 -14.64 -10.42
C SER A 35 9.06 -13.61 -11.55
N ILE A 36 8.93 -12.34 -11.18
CA ILE A 36 9.09 -11.21 -12.10
C ILE A 36 10.41 -10.51 -11.75
N PRO A 37 11.34 -10.35 -12.72
CA PRO A 37 12.73 -10.00 -12.40
C PRO A 37 12.97 -8.51 -12.11
N SER A 38 12.00 -7.62 -12.41
CA SER A 38 12.15 -6.18 -12.21
C SER A 38 10.81 -5.46 -12.18
N GLN A 39 10.80 -4.22 -11.67
CA GLN A 39 9.62 -3.36 -11.66
C GLN A 39 9.13 -3.03 -13.09
N SER A 40 10.05 -2.83 -14.05
CA SER A 40 9.69 -2.63 -15.46
C SER A 40 9.01 -3.86 -16.06
N ALA A 41 9.48 -5.06 -15.71
CA ALA A 41 8.86 -6.32 -16.12
C ALA A 41 7.47 -6.49 -15.45
N LEU A 42 7.31 -6.07 -14.19
CA LEU A 42 6.02 -6.08 -13.50
C LEU A 42 5.01 -5.18 -14.18
N ALA A 43 5.40 -3.94 -14.50
CA ALA A 43 4.53 -3.02 -15.23
C ALA A 43 4.17 -3.54 -16.63
N ALA A 44 5.11 -4.21 -17.32
CA ALA A 44 4.83 -4.87 -18.59
C ALA A 44 3.86 -6.05 -18.43
N ALA A 45 4.02 -6.85 -17.38
CA ALA A 45 3.12 -7.95 -17.04
C ALA A 45 1.69 -7.44 -16.77
N TYR A 46 1.53 -6.36 -15.99
CA TYR A 46 0.22 -5.74 -15.78
C TYR A 46 -0.44 -5.35 -17.11
N ARG A 47 0.28 -4.63 -17.99
CA ARG A 47 -0.25 -4.25 -19.31
C ARG A 47 -0.57 -5.44 -20.20
N PHE A 48 0.21 -6.51 -20.12
CA PHE A 48 -0.11 -7.76 -20.83
C PHE A 48 -1.42 -8.37 -20.29
N PHE A 49 -1.60 -8.43 -18.98
CA PHE A 49 -2.80 -8.98 -18.35
C PHE A 49 -4.07 -8.16 -18.62
N VAL A 50 -3.96 -6.86 -18.85
CA VAL A 50 -5.07 -6.00 -19.31
C VAL A 50 -5.71 -6.53 -20.59
N GLN A 51 -4.93 -7.08 -21.52
CA GLN A 51 -5.44 -7.63 -22.80
C GLN A 51 -6.41 -8.81 -22.58
N TYR A 52 -6.35 -9.44 -21.42
CA TYR A 52 -7.19 -10.57 -21.03
C TYR A 52 -8.28 -10.18 -20.02
N ARG A 53 -8.53 -8.88 -19.83
CA ARG A 53 -9.46 -8.35 -18.82
C ARG A 53 -9.14 -8.86 -17.41
N SER A 54 -7.86 -9.02 -17.09
CA SER A 54 -7.44 -9.46 -15.76
C SER A 54 -7.73 -8.40 -14.70
N VAL A 55 -7.59 -8.79 -13.44
CA VAL A 55 -7.81 -7.93 -12.27
C VAL A 55 -6.59 -8.00 -11.36
N PHE A 56 -6.27 -6.91 -10.70
CA PHE A 56 -5.28 -6.88 -9.63
C PHE A 56 -5.99 -7.03 -8.28
N ALA A 57 -5.44 -7.85 -7.39
CA ALA A 57 -6.00 -8.10 -6.07
C ALA A 57 -4.96 -7.87 -4.98
N LEU A 58 -5.26 -7.00 -4.01
CA LEU A 58 -4.47 -6.80 -2.80
C LEU A 58 -5.32 -7.16 -1.57
N VAL A 59 -5.02 -8.32 -0.99
CA VAL A 59 -5.75 -8.90 0.15
C VAL A 59 -4.98 -8.79 1.47
N SER A 60 -4.14 -7.77 1.62
CA SER A 60 -3.42 -7.47 2.87
C SER A 60 -4.40 -7.20 4.02
N LEU A 61 -4.11 -7.68 5.24
CA LEU A 61 -4.92 -7.37 6.42
C LEU A 61 -4.89 -5.87 6.78
N HIS A 62 -3.77 -5.21 6.51
CA HIS A 62 -3.63 -3.77 6.61
C HIS A 62 -2.57 -3.33 5.61
N GLU A 63 -2.85 -2.27 4.86
CA GLU A 63 -1.93 -1.70 3.89
C GLU A 63 -1.76 -0.21 4.19
N PRO A 64 -0.58 0.29 4.59
CA PRO A 64 -0.45 1.65 5.11
C PRO A 64 -0.71 2.72 4.04
N PHE A 65 -0.12 2.58 2.85
CA PHE A 65 -0.38 3.45 1.70
C PHE A 65 -0.78 2.66 0.46
N GLY A 66 -0.02 1.61 0.13
CA GLY A 66 -0.34 0.73 -0.98
C GLY A 66 -0.02 1.33 -2.34
N LEU A 67 1.28 1.47 -2.67
CA LEU A 67 1.69 1.85 -4.04
C LEU A 67 1.30 0.79 -5.07
N ALA A 68 1.27 -0.49 -4.69
CA ALA A 68 0.98 -1.59 -5.60
C ALA A 68 -0.39 -1.46 -6.30
N PRO A 69 -1.51 -1.15 -5.59
CA PRO A 69 -2.77 -0.78 -6.22
C PRO A 69 -2.66 0.35 -7.24
N LEU A 70 -1.90 1.41 -6.93
CA LEU A 70 -1.74 2.56 -7.82
C LEU A 70 -0.96 2.19 -9.09
N GLU A 71 0.11 1.41 -8.95
CA GLU A 71 0.93 0.90 -10.05
C GLU A 71 0.13 -0.03 -10.99
N ALA A 72 -0.70 -0.91 -10.42
CA ALA A 72 -1.56 -1.80 -11.19
C ALA A 72 -2.64 -1.01 -11.96
N ALA A 73 -3.30 -0.08 -11.28
CA ALA A 73 -4.36 0.73 -11.88
C ALA A 73 -3.86 1.68 -12.96
N VAL A 74 -2.71 2.37 -12.77
CA VAL A 74 -2.13 3.21 -13.83
C VAL A 74 -1.67 2.38 -15.03
N SER A 75 -1.27 1.13 -14.79
CA SER A 75 -0.98 0.13 -15.84
C SER A 75 -2.23 -0.40 -16.55
N GLY A 76 -3.42 -0.09 -16.03
CA GLY A 76 -4.71 -0.35 -16.66
C GLY A 76 -5.48 -1.54 -16.10
N LEU A 77 -5.07 -2.11 -14.96
CA LEU A 77 -5.84 -3.19 -14.31
C LEU A 77 -6.83 -2.61 -13.31
N PRO A 78 -8.12 -2.96 -13.37
CA PRO A 78 -9.05 -2.75 -12.26
C PRO A 78 -8.54 -3.43 -10.99
N VAL A 79 -8.83 -2.79 -9.86
CA VAL A 79 -8.29 -3.15 -8.55
C VAL A 79 -9.39 -3.70 -7.65
N VAL A 80 -9.10 -4.81 -6.99
CA VAL A 80 -9.78 -5.27 -5.77
C VAL A 80 -8.79 -5.10 -4.62
N ALA A 81 -9.14 -4.33 -3.59
CA ALA A 81 -8.21 -4.03 -2.51
C ALA A 81 -8.88 -4.06 -1.13
N THR A 82 -8.10 -4.39 -0.11
CA THR A 82 -8.50 -4.23 1.29
C THR A 82 -9.02 -2.82 1.56
N GLN A 83 -10.06 -2.72 2.39
CA GLN A 83 -10.55 -1.45 2.91
C GLN A 83 -9.72 -0.90 4.09
N ASP A 84 -8.76 -1.70 4.60
CA ASP A 84 -8.00 -1.37 5.81
C ASP A 84 -6.68 -0.67 5.47
N GLY A 85 -6.71 0.66 5.56
CA GLY A 85 -5.54 1.54 5.42
C GLY A 85 -5.55 2.38 4.13
N GLY A 86 -4.37 2.62 3.57
CA GLY A 86 -4.08 3.51 2.44
C GLY A 86 -4.88 3.28 1.16
N PRO A 87 -5.26 2.05 0.76
CA PRO A 87 -6.15 1.88 -0.39
C PRO A 87 -7.47 2.61 -0.24
N LYS A 88 -8.04 2.67 0.98
CA LYS A 88 -9.29 3.42 1.23
C LYS A 88 -9.09 4.92 1.09
N GLU A 89 -7.95 5.44 1.55
CA GLU A 89 -7.63 6.86 1.42
C GLU A 89 -7.29 7.26 -0.02
N SER A 90 -6.67 6.37 -0.80
CA SER A 90 -6.17 6.67 -2.13
C SER A 90 -7.15 6.34 -3.27
N LEU A 91 -8.05 5.38 -3.06
CA LEU A 91 -8.97 4.86 -4.08
C LEU A 91 -10.43 5.17 -3.77
N GLN A 92 -10.70 6.12 -2.88
CA GLN A 92 -12.04 6.66 -2.62
C GLN A 92 -11.99 8.18 -2.49
N GLU A 93 -12.88 8.89 -3.19
CA GLU A 93 -13.07 10.33 -3.04
C GLU A 93 -14.56 10.62 -2.76
N GLY A 94 -14.88 10.95 -1.51
CA GLY A 94 -16.29 11.06 -1.07
C GLY A 94 -17.04 9.74 -1.24
N ASP A 95 -18.12 9.77 -2.03
CA ASP A 95 -18.94 8.59 -2.36
C ASP A 95 -18.43 7.83 -3.59
N GLU A 96 -17.45 8.38 -4.33
CA GLU A 96 -16.88 7.75 -5.52
C GLU A 96 -15.80 6.74 -5.15
N GLN A 97 -15.90 5.53 -5.68
CA GLN A 97 -14.95 4.43 -5.47
C GLN A 97 -14.23 4.10 -6.77
N PHE A 98 -12.89 4.05 -6.70
CA PHE A 98 -12.02 3.74 -7.83
C PHE A 98 -11.53 2.29 -7.82
N CYS A 99 -11.99 1.48 -6.88
CA CYS A 99 -11.71 0.05 -6.79
C CYS A 99 -12.88 -0.69 -6.14
N ILE A 100 -12.83 -2.02 -6.14
CA ILE A 100 -13.75 -2.83 -5.33
C ILE A 100 -13.09 -3.10 -3.97
N PHE A 101 -13.65 -2.53 -2.91
CA PHE A 101 -13.21 -2.81 -1.55
C PHE A 101 -13.66 -4.19 -1.08
N ILE A 102 -12.78 -4.84 -0.31
CA ILE A 102 -13.03 -6.14 0.32
C ILE A 102 -12.62 -6.13 1.79
N ASP A 103 -13.25 -7.02 2.57
CA ASP A 103 -12.76 -7.47 3.87
C ASP A 103 -11.74 -8.61 3.67
N PRO A 104 -10.44 -8.40 3.98
CA PRO A 104 -9.39 -9.39 3.76
C PRO A 104 -9.51 -10.61 4.68
N THR A 105 -10.31 -10.54 5.75
CA THR A 105 -10.55 -11.66 6.67
C THR A 105 -11.66 -12.61 6.20
N SER A 106 -12.41 -12.21 5.15
CA SER A 106 -13.54 -12.95 4.60
C SER A 106 -13.25 -13.46 3.19
N PRO A 107 -12.89 -14.75 3.02
CA PRO A 107 -12.71 -15.35 1.69
C PRO A 107 -13.94 -15.21 0.79
N LYS A 108 -15.14 -15.17 1.36
CA LYS A 108 -16.39 -14.93 0.62
C LYS A 108 -16.45 -13.51 0.06
N ASP A 109 -16.00 -12.53 0.82
CA ASP A 109 -16.01 -11.13 0.39
C ASP A 109 -14.93 -10.85 -0.66
N ILE A 110 -13.76 -11.46 -0.51
CA ILE A 110 -12.70 -11.48 -1.54
C ILE A 110 -13.25 -12.05 -2.85
N ALA A 111 -13.91 -13.22 -2.78
CA ALA A 111 -14.50 -13.86 -3.96
C ALA A 111 -15.57 -12.98 -4.63
N ARG A 112 -16.47 -12.36 -3.84
CA ARG A 112 -17.46 -11.39 -4.35
C ARG A 112 -16.77 -10.26 -5.11
N GLY A 113 -15.73 -9.67 -4.52
CA GLY A 113 -15.02 -8.53 -5.13
C GLY A 113 -14.40 -8.88 -6.48
N LEU A 114 -13.76 -10.05 -6.57
CA LEU A 114 -13.21 -10.58 -7.81
C LEU A 114 -14.29 -10.92 -8.83
N GLU A 115 -15.37 -11.57 -8.40
CA GLU A 115 -16.47 -12.01 -9.27
C GLU A 115 -17.17 -10.83 -9.95
N VAL A 116 -17.37 -9.71 -9.25
CA VAL A 116 -17.94 -8.48 -9.84
C VAL A 116 -17.15 -8.05 -11.08
N LEU A 117 -15.83 -7.97 -10.98
CA LEU A 117 -14.98 -7.52 -12.09
C LEU A 117 -14.83 -8.57 -13.21
N ILE A 118 -14.86 -9.86 -12.86
CA ILE A 118 -14.73 -10.95 -13.84
C ILE A 118 -16.03 -11.13 -14.63
N SER A 119 -17.19 -10.95 -13.98
CA SER A 119 -18.51 -11.20 -14.59
C SER A 119 -19.11 -9.97 -15.28
N GLN A 120 -18.77 -8.76 -14.85
CA GLN A 120 -19.40 -7.52 -15.32
C GLN A 120 -18.44 -6.67 -16.14
N THR A 121 -18.56 -6.82 -17.45
CA THR A 121 -17.69 -6.16 -18.42
C THR A 121 -17.72 -4.62 -18.34
N ASN A 122 -18.91 -4.06 -18.14
CA ASN A 122 -19.11 -2.62 -17.98
C ASN A 122 -18.38 -2.09 -16.74
N ILE A 123 -18.55 -2.74 -15.58
CA ILE A 123 -17.90 -2.33 -14.33
C ILE A 123 -16.38 -2.40 -14.46
N TRP A 124 -15.86 -3.45 -15.09
CA TRP A 124 -14.43 -3.58 -15.35
C TRP A 124 -13.90 -2.40 -16.17
N GLU A 125 -14.58 -2.03 -17.27
CA GLU A 125 -14.15 -0.94 -18.15
C GLU A 125 -14.26 0.44 -17.50
N ASP A 126 -15.31 0.65 -16.71
CA ASP A 126 -15.53 1.90 -16.00
C ASP A 126 -14.47 2.10 -14.92
N LEU A 127 -14.23 1.09 -14.07
CA LEU A 127 -13.19 1.16 -13.04
C LEU A 127 -11.79 1.28 -13.65
N GLN A 128 -11.52 0.60 -14.77
CA GLN A 128 -10.25 0.72 -15.48
C GLN A 128 -9.97 2.17 -15.89
N LYS A 129 -10.96 2.86 -16.44
CA LYS A 129 -10.84 4.25 -16.91
C LYS A 129 -10.78 5.24 -15.76
N CYS A 130 -11.75 5.17 -14.84
CA CYS A 130 -11.91 6.14 -13.76
C CYS A 130 -10.74 6.03 -12.76
N CYS A 131 -10.34 4.82 -12.35
CA CYS A 131 -9.22 4.64 -11.43
C CYS A 131 -7.91 5.16 -12.01
N ARG A 132 -7.63 4.83 -13.29
CA ARG A 132 -6.44 5.34 -13.97
C ARG A 132 -6.44 6.86 -14.07
N ALA A 133 -7.58 7.48 -14.39
CA ALA A 133 -7.71 8.93 -14.47
C ALA A 133 -7.48 9.60 -13.10
N HIS A 134 -8.07 9.04 -12.04
CA HIS A 134 -7.88 9.48 -10.65
C HIS A 134 -6.41 9.47 -10.24
N ILE A 135 -5.71 8.36 -10.48
CA ILE A 135 -4.30 8.21 -10.11
C ILE A 135 -3.40 9.18 -10.87
N LEU A 136 -3.61 9.33 -12.18
CA LEU A 136 -2.85 10.28 -13.00
C LEU A 136 -3.08 11.74 -12.59
N LYS A 137 -4.25 12.04 -12.03
CA LYS A 137 -4.59 13.38 -11.55
C LYS A 137 -3.96 13.70 -10.20
N PHE A 138 -3.94 12.76 -9.26
CA PHE A 138 -3.61 13.06 -7.86
C PHE A 138 -2.34 12.40 -7.33
N TYR A 139 -1.97 11.23 -7.84
CA TYR A 139 -0.94 10.37 -7.23
C TYR A 139 0.32 10.24 -8.09
N THR A 140 0.64 11.28 -8.86
CA THR A 140 1.91 11.36 -9.60
C THR A 140 2.98 12.09 -8.80
N TRP A 141 4.25 11.73 -8.99
CA TRP A 141 5.36 12.46 -8.38
C TRP A 141 5.39 13.95 -8.74
N ASN A 142 4.96 14.31 -9.95
CA ASN A 142 4.85 15.72 -10.35
C ASN A 142 3.78 16.45 -9.54
N GLN A 143 2.60 15.84 -9.35
CA GLN A 143 1.54 16.43 -8.53
C GLN A 143 2.00 16.60 -7.07
N THR A 144 2.65 15.57 -6.52
CA THR A 144 3.23 15.63 -5.17
C THR A 144 4.23 16.78 -5.06
N ALA A 145 5.17 16.89 -5.99
CA ALA A 145 6.18 17.96 -5.98
C ALA A 145 5.55 19.36 -6.05
N GLN A 146 4.50 19.53 -6.86
CA GLN A 146 3.79 20.80 -7.00
C GLN A 146 3.05 21.20 -5.71
N GLU A 147 2.35 20.28 -5.05
CA GLU A 147 1.67 20.58 -3.78
C GLU A 147 2.66 20.84 -2.64
N TYR A 148 3.81 20.17 -2.64
CA TYR A 148 4.91 20.50 -1.74
C TYR A 148 5.42 21.93 -1.95
N LEU A 149 5.76 22.29 -3.19
CA LEU A 149 6.27 23.62 -3.52
C LEU A 149 5.28 24.71 -3.10
N LYS A 150 4.01 24.57 -3.46
CA LYS A 150 2.93 25.49 -3.08
C LYS A 150 2.78 25.65 -1.57
N THR A 151 2.98 24.59 -0.80
CA THR A 151 2.95 24.64 0.66
C THR A 151 4.17 25.37 1.22
N LEU A 152 5.37 25.10 0.68
CA LEU A 152 6.59 25.79 1.07
C LEU A 152 6.53 27.30 0.76
N GLU A 153 6.03 27.67 -0.42
CA GLU A 153 5.83 29.07 -0.82
C GLU A 153 4.91 29.81 0.17
N LYS A 154 3.81 29.17 0.60
CA LYS A 154 2.93 29.73 1.64
C LYS A 154 3.65 29.93 2.96
N ILE A 155 4.43 28.95 3.41
CA ILE A 155 5.16 29.02 4.68
C ILE A 155 6.20 30.14 4.64
N VAL A 156 6.94 30.27 3.53
CA VAL A 156 7.97 31.31 3.36
C VAL A 156 7.35 32.71 3.25
N ALA A 157 6.13 32.83 2.72
CA ALA A 157 5.42 34.11 2.65
C ALA A 157 4.90 34.61 4.01
N ILE A 158 4.87 33.76 5.05
CA ILE A 158 4.51 34.18 6.42
C ILE A 158 5.69 34.96 7.00
N PRO A 159 5.49 36.21 7.47
CA PRO A 159 6.55 36.98 8.12
C PRO A 159 7.05 36.21 9.35
N THR A 160 8.26 35.69 9.30
CA THR A 160 8.90 35.02 10.42
C THR A 160 9.29 36.05 11.48
N GLN A 161 8.85 35.85 12.72
CA GLN A 161 9.59 36.40 13.85
C GLN A 161 10.99 35.76 13.82
N ASN A 162 12.03 36.58 13.74
CA ASN A 162 13.42 36.13 13.76
C ASN A 162 13.72 35.44 15.10
N THR A 163 13.42 34.15 15.22
CA THR A 163 14.01 33.32 16.27
C THR A 163 15.39 32.91 15.76
N ASN A 164 16.39 33.76 15.98
CA ASN A 164 17.81 33.46 15.72
C ASN A 164 18.33 32.23 16.50
N SER A 165 17.49 31.58 17.30
CA SER A 165 17.77 30.30 17.92
C SER A 165 17.52 29.18 16.91
N LEU A 166 18.59 28.58 16.39
CA LEU A 166 18.51 27.26 15.77
C LEU A 166 17.83 26.30 16.74
N LEU A 167 16.93 25.45 16.23
CA LEU A 167 16.39 24.36 17.03
C LEU A 167 17.58 23.46 17.44
N PRO A 168 17.74 23.15 18.73
CA PRO A 168 18.83 22.30 19.18
C PRO A 168 18.63 20.90 18.57
N ILE A 169 19.64 20.41 17.86
CA ILE A 169 19.67 19.01 17.43
C ILE A 169 20.03 18.17 18.65
N HIS A 170 19.18 17.21 19.01
CA HIS A 170 19.45 16.32 20.14
C HIS A 170 20.79 15.59 19.95
N PRO A 171 21.65 15.47 20.98
CA PRO A 171 22.98 14.84 20.86
C PRO A 171 22.99 13.45 20.22
N TYR A 172 21.90 12.69 20.37
CA TYR A 172 21.66 11.40 19.69
C TYR A 172 21.88 11.47 18.17
N PHE A 173 21.42 12.53 17.50
CA PHE A 173 21.56 12.68 16.04
C PHE A 173 22.93 13.23 15.62
N LEU A 174 23.76 13.66 16.57
CA LEU A 174 25.08 14.24 16.32
C LEU A 174 26.23 13.27 16.65
N ARG A 175 25.97 12.23 17.43
CA ARG A 175 27.00 11.27 17.89
C ARG A 175 26.51 9.85 17.71
N ASP A 176 27.23 9.09 16.89
CA ASP A 176 27.07 7.63 16.79
C ASP A 176 27.72 6.97 18.03
N THR A 177 27.07 7.10 19.18
CA THR A 177 27.49 6.42 20.41
C THR A 177 26.43 5.40 20.78
N LYS A 178 26.82 4.12 20.84
CA LYS A 178 25.99 2.94 21.15
C LYS A 178 25.22 2.98 22.50
N HIS A 179 25.25 4.08 23.24
CA HIS A 179 24.73 4.22 24.60
C HIS A 179 24.03 5.57 24.88
N GLN A 180 23.23 6.07 23.95
CA GLN A 180 22.24 7.13 24.23
C GLN A 180 20.83 6.61 23.97
N ASP A 181 20.48 5.51 24.60
CA ASP A 181 19.08 5.08 24.67
C ASP A 181 18.30 6.13 25.46
N ILE A 182 17.29 6.71 24.83
CA ILE A 182 16.31 7.57 25.51
C ILE A 182 15.56 6.64 26.46
N SER A 183 15.54 6.95 27.77
CA SER A 183 14.87 6.08 28.73
C SER A 183 13.37 5.97 28.42
N LEU A 184 12.74 4.85 28.77
CA LEU A 184 11.29 4.70 28.60
C LEU A 184 10.51 5.80 29.34
N SER A 185 11.03 6.29 30.46
CA SER A 185 10.48 7.45 31.18
C SER A 185 10.58 8.73 30.37
N ASP A 186 11.71 8.99 29.72
CA ASP A 186 11.89 10.19 28.88
C ASP A 186 11.00 10.13 27.63
N LEU A 187 10.90 8.95 26.99
CA LEU A 187 9.97 8.73 25.88
C LEU A 187 8.52 8.94 26.34
N ASN A 188 8.13 8.41 27.50
CA ASN A 188 6.78 8.57 28.02
C ASN A 188 6.43 10.05 28.25
N HIS A 189 7.36 10.81 28.83
CA HIS A 189 7.20 12.25 29.01
C HIS A 189 7.15 13.02 27.67
N LEU A 190 8.00 12.66 26.70
CA LEU A 190 8.05 13.33 25.39
C LEU A 190 6.78 13.10 24.56
N TYR A 191 6.29 11.87 24.51
CA TYR A 191 5.13 11.50 23.68
C TYR A 191 3.79 11.78 24.36
N PHE A 192 3.70 11.59 25.67
CA PHE A 192 2.42 11.61 26.39
C PHE A 192 2.29 12.75 27.40
N ARG A 193 3.37 13.50 27.69
CA ARG A 193 3.41 14.60 28.68
C ARG A 193 2.78 14.26 30.04
N CYS A 194 2.78 12.98 30.42
CA CYS A 194 2.25 12.56 31.71
C CYS A 194 3.25 12.85 32.83
N ASN A 195 2.77 13.52 33.87
CA ASN A 195 3.50 13.68 35.12
C ASN A 195 3.52 12.30 35.83
N PRO A 196 4.67 11.75 36.24
CA PRO A 196 4.75 10.41 36.82
C PRO A 196 4.02 10.24 38.17
N GLN A 197 3.34 11.28 38.67
CA GLN A 197 2.54 11.25 39.90
C GLN A 197 1.06 10.88 39.69
N GLU A 198 0.58 10.75 38.44
CA GLU A 198 -0.83 10.42 38.17
C GLU A 198 -1.11 8.93 37.90
N ILE A 199 -0.10 8.07 38.04
CA ILE A 199 -0.28 6.62 37.94
C ILE A 199 0.04 6.01 39.31
N THR A 200 -0.90 6.17 40.25
CA THR A 200 -0.96 5.34 41.48
C THR A 200 -2.37 4.78 41.62
#